data_AF-A0A1V5HJF0-F1
#
_entry.id   AF-A0A1V5HJF0-F1
#
_cell.length_a   1.000
_cell.length_b   1.000
_cell.length_c   1.000
_cell.angle_alpha   90.00
_cell.angle_beta   90.00
_cell.angle_gamma   90.00
#
_symmetry.space_group_name_H-M   'P 1'
#
loop_
_entity.id
_entity.type
_entity.pdbx_description
1 polymer ?
#
loop_
_entity_poly.entity_id
_entity_poly.type
_entity_poly.pdbx_seq_one_letter_code
_entity_poly.pdbx_strand_id
1 'polypeptide(L)'
;MPMKLNKNMNIAFLSSIDPFDINNWSGTLYYITKILSKKNNIEWIGEDIINLFYSFRFSKKSYPEKYASLFGSIISEKTNRADYSVLIVRDYFFGAYLNVKVPIIYIGDTTFNLFKENLRITSTEFESVADSLEKKR
;
A
#
# COMPACT_ATOMS: atom_id res chain seq x y z
N MET A 1 -14.68 17.62 32.03
CA MET A 1 -14.00 16.33 31.78
C MET A 1 -13.25 16.44 30.46
N PRO A 2 -11.91 16.37 30.39
CA PRO A 2 -11.25 16.31 29.10
C PRO A 2 -11.33 14.87 28.57
N MET A 3 -11.82 14.74 27.34
CA MET A 3 -11.90 13.47 26.61
C MET A 3 -10.46 12.98 26.34
N LYS A 4 -10.09 11.80 26.86
CA LYS A 4 -8.80 11.15 26.54
C LYS A 4 -8.82 10.67 25.09
N LEU A 5 -8.46 11.54 24.16
CA LEU A 5 -8.09 11.18 22.79
C LEU A 5 -6.61 10.82 22.75
N ASN A 6 -6.27 9.60 23.16
CA ASN A 6 -5.01 8.94 22.81
C ASN A 6 -5.27 7.43 22.88
N LYS A 7 -6.12 6.92 21.98
CA LYS A 7 -6.21 5.48 21.76
C LYS A 7 -5.17 5.15 20.69
N ASN A 8 -4.15 4.37 21.04
CA ASN A 8 -3.29 3.75 20.04
C ASN A 8 -4.19 2.95 19.09
N MET A 9 -4.15 3.28 17.80
CA MET A 9 -4.91 2.52 16.80
C MET A 9 -4.12 1.29 16.38
N ASN A 10 -4.84 0.22 16.05
CA ASN A 10 -4.29 -0.93 15.34
C ASN A 10 -4.52 -0.70 13.85
N ILE A 11 -3.44 -0.55 13.08
CA ILE A 11 -3.47 -0.26 11.65
C ILE A 11 -2.99 -1.51 10.92
N ALA A 12 -3.78 -1.98 9.95
CA ALA A 12 -3.34 -2.99 9.00
C ALA A 12 -2.79 -2.30 7.76
N PHE A 13 -1.54 -2.59 7.40
CA PHE A 13 -0.89 -2.05 6.22
C PHE A 13 -0.80 -3.14 5.14
N LEU A 14 -1.61 -3.02 4.10
CA LEU A 14 -1.72 -3.99 3.02
C LEU A 14 -0.77 -3.61 1.89
N SER A 15 0.34 -4.34 1.78
CA SER A 15 1.42 -4.05 0.83
C SER A 15 2.19 -5.32 0.47
N SER A 16 2.60 -5.44 -0.78
CA SER A 16 3.42 -6.52 -1.33
C SER A 16 4.91 -6.32 -1.08
N ILE A 17 5.29 -5.09 -0.71
CA ILE A 17 6.64 -4.68 -0.30
C ILE A 17 6.62 -4.29 1.17
N ASP A 18 7.76 -4.48 1.85
CA ASP A 18 7.91 -4.13 3.27
C ASP A 18 7.74 -2.62 3.48
N PRO A 19 6.69 -2.17 4.21
CA PRO A 19 6.46 -0.76 4.48
C PRO A 19 7.43 -0.17 5.53
N PHE A 20 8.28 -1.00 6.17
CA PHE A 20 9.31 -0.61 7.14
C PHE A 20 10.72 -0.56 6.54
N ASP A 21 10.90 -1.01 5.30
CA ASP A 21 12.19 -0.92 4.60
C ASP A 21 12.28 0.37 3.76
N ILE A 22 13.27 1.21 4.06
CA ILE A 22 13.53 2.46 3.35
C ILE A 22 14.02 2.25 1.92
N ASN A 23 14.55 1.05 1.62
CA ASN A 23 15.09 0.72 0.30
C ASN A 23 13.97 0.35 -0.69
N ASN A 24 12.73 0.22 -0.23
CA ASN A 24 11.57 -0.05 -1.06
C ASN A 24 10.97 1.25 -1.66
N TRP A 25 10.94 1.34 -2.99
CA TRP A 25 10.39 2.48 -3.78
C TRP A 25 10.83 3.87 -3.23
N SER A 26 10.14 4.95 -3.58
CA SER A 26 10.35 6.38 -3.26
C SER A 26 10.65 6.75 -1.79
N GLY A 27 10.52 5.83 -0.84
CA GLY A 27 10.62 6.08 0.59
C GLY A 27 9.39 6.73 1.21
N THR A 28 8.41 7.22 0.42
CA THR A 28 7.16 7.80 0.92
C THR A 28 6.44 6.83 1.84
N LEU A 29 6.32 5.56 1.40
CA LEU A 29 5.71 4.49 2.18
C LEU A 29 6.41 4.32 3.53
N TYR A 30 7.74 4.22 3.52
CA TYR A 30 8.56 4.09 4.72
C TYR A 30 8.33 5.24 5.71
N TYR A 31 8.34 6.49 5.25
CA TYR A 31 8.17 7.65 6.15
C TYR A 31 6.76 7.74 6.73
N ILE A 32 5.72 7.41 5.94
CA ILE A 32 4.33 7.31 6.43
C ILE A 32 4.26 6.27 7.55
N THR A 33 4.73 5.05 7.29
CA THR A 33 4.73 3.96 8.27
C THR A 33 5.50 4.35 9.52
N LYS A 34 6.72 4.89 9.38
CA LYS A 34 7.57 5.31 10.50
C LYS A 34 6.91 6.36 11.39
N ILE A 35 6.19 7.33 10.82
CA ILE A 35 5.49 8.37 11.59
C ILE A 35 4.29 7.77 12.32
N LEU A 36 3.49 6.95 11.63
CA LEU A 36 2.31 6.31 12.21
C LEU A 36 2.67 5.36 13.36
N SER A 37 3.76 4.61 13.24
CA SER A 37 4.23 3.65 14.26
C SER A 37 4.65 4.31 15.58
N LYS A 38 4.88 5.63 15.61
CA LYS A 38 5.25 6.33 16.86
C LYS A 38 4.14 6.32 17.91
N LYS A 39 2.88 6.18 17.49
CA LYS A 39 1.69 6.26 18.37
C LYS A 39 0.66 5.17 18.11
N ASN A 40 0.88 4.33 17.10
CA ASN A 40 -0.07 3.31 16.67
C ASN A 40 0.66 1.98 16.52
N ASN A 41 -0.08 0.89 16.68
CA ASN A 41 0.39 -0.43 16.31
C ASN A 41 0.16 -0.62 14.81
N ILE A 42 1.16 -1.06 14.07
CA ILE A 42 1.06 -1.32 12.63
C ILE A 42 1.44 -2.77 12.37
N GLU A 43 0.52 -3.53 11.76
CA GLU A 43 0.80 -4.85 11.21
C GLU A 43 0.94 -4.74 9.68
N TRP A 44 2.03 -5.28 9.14
CA TRP A 44 2.18 -5.46 7.70
C TRP A 44 1.47 -6.75 7.27
N ILE A 45 0.49 -6.61 6.37
CA ILE A 45 -0.22 -7.72 5.75
C ILE A 45 0.14 -7.77 4.27
N GLY A 46 0.85 -8.81 3.86
CA GLY A 46 1.11 -9.06 2.44
C GLY A 46 2.37 -9.88 2.17
N GLU A 47 3.34 -9.86 3.08
CA GLU A 47 4.57 -10.67 2.99
C GLU A 47 4.25 -12.15 2.76
N ASP A 48 3.50 -12.76 3.68
CA ASP A 48 3.12 -14.17 3.59
C ASP A 48 2.33 -14.48 2.32
N ILE A 49 1.42 -13.59 1.92
CA ILE A 49 0.55 -13.79 0.76
C ILE A 49 1.38 -13.78 -0.52
N ILE A 50 2.34 -12.85 -0.64
CA ILE A 50 3.23 -12.75 -1.79
C ILE A 50 4.26 -13.88 -1.81
N ASN A 51 4.80 -14.25 -0.67
CA ASN A 51 5.72 -15.39 -0.54
C ASN A 51 5.01 -16.69 -0.95
N LEU A 52 3.77 -16.89 -0.50
CA LEU A 52 2.94 -18.01 -0.91
C LEU A 52 2.67 -17.99 -2.41
N PHE A 53 2.26 -16.85 -2.96
CA PHE A 53 2.05 -16.68 -4.39
C PHE A 53 3.30 -17.03 -5.22
N TYR A 54 4.49 -16.58 -4.79
CA TYR A 54 5.74 -16.91 -5.48
C TYR A 54 6.17 -18.37 -5.32
N SER A 55 5.77 -19.02 -4.23
CA SER A 55 6.05 -20.43 -3.98
C SER A 55 5.16 -21.35 -4.83
N PHE A 56 3.91 -20.95 -5.09
CA PHE A 56 2.92 -21.75 -5.82
C PHE A 56 2.74 -21.37 -7.30
N ARG A 57 3.50 -20.39 -7.81
CA ARG A 57 3.39 -20.03 -9.23
C ARG A 57 3.92 -21.17 -10.13
N PHE A 58 3.04 -21.70 -10.97
CA PHE A 58 3.39 -22.72 -11.97
C PHE A 58 4.15 -22.14 -13.17
N SER A 59 4.13 -20.82 -13.36
CA SER A 59 4.85 -20.14 -14.43
C SER A 59 5.64 -18.95 -13.90
N LYS A 60 6.75 -18.62 -14.57
CA LYS A 60 7.54 -17.41 -14.30
C LYS A 60 6.74 -16.11 -14.53
N LYS A 61 5.70 -16.15 -15.37
CA LYS A 61 4.80 -15.02 -15.67
C LYS A 61 3.45 -15.20 -14.96
N SER A 62 3.49 -15.21 -13.64
CA SER A 62 2.28 -15.13 -12.81
C SER A 62 2.10 -13.71 -12.32
N TYR A 63 0.87 -13.22 -12.39
CA TYR A 63 0.46 -11.86 -12.03
C TYR A 63 -0.41 -11.93 -10.77
N PRO A 64 -0.07 -11.25 -9.67
CA PRO A 64 -0.87 -11.21 -8.44
C PRO A 64 -2.35 -10.85 -8.69
N GLU A 65 -2.62 -10.04 -9.71
CA GLU A 65 -3.93 -9.58 -10.13
C GLU A 65 -4.89 -10.74 -10.45
N LYS A 66 -4.38 -11.86 -10.99
CA LYS A 66 -5.19 -13.05 -11.29
C LYS A 66 -5.74 -13.71 -10.03
N TYR A 67 -5.16 -13.42 -8.87
CA TYR A 67 -5.53 -13.97 -7.57
C TYR A 67 -6.16 -12.91 -6.67
N ALA A 68 -6.43 -11.70 -7.17
CA ALA A 68 -6.96 -10.59 -6.38
C ALA A 68 -8.25 -10.94 -5.62
N SER A 69 -9.14 -11.76 -6.20
CA SER A 69 -10.35 -12.23 -5.51
C SER A 69 -10.05 -13.19 -4.34
N LEU A 70 -9.06 -14.08 -4.52
CA LEU A 70 -8.58 -14.97 -3.45
C LEU A 70 -7.90 -14.16 -2.34
N PHE A 71 -7.03 -13.23 -2.70
CA PHE A 71 -6.38 -12.34 -1.74
C PHE A 71 -7.40 -11.51 -0.97
N GLY A 72 -8.38 -10.92 -1.67
CA GLY A 72 -9.49 -10.20 -1.04
C GLY A 72 -10.25 -11.05 -0.03
N SER A 73 -10.57 -12.30 -0.35
CA SER A 73 -11.23 -13.24 0.56
C SER A 73 -10.40 -13.51 1.82
N ILE A 74 -9.12 -13.87 1.66
CA ILE A 74 -8.21 -14.19 2.78
C ILE A 74 -8.02 -12.97 3.68
N ILE A 75 -7.72 -11.82 3.09
CA ILE A 75 -7.43 -10.59 3.83
C ILE A 75 -8.70 -10.10 4.54
N SER A 76 -9.87 -10.17 3.89
CA SER A 76 -11.15 -9.78 4.51
C SER A 76 -11.47 -10.65 5.73
N GLU A 77 -11.21 -11.95 5.65
CA GLU A 77 -11.45 -12.86 6.76
C GLU A 77 -10.53 -12.58 7.95
N LYS A 78 -9.21 -12.43 7.68
CA LYS A 78 -8.21 -12.07 8.69
C LYS A 78 -8.53 -10.74 9.37
N THR A 79 -8.85 -9.72 8.58
CA THR A 79 -9.06 -8.35 9.08
C THR A 79 -10.37 -8.20 9.86
N ASN A 80 -11.46 -8.86 9.43
CA ASN A 80 -12.73 -8.82 10.17
C ASN A 80 -12.71 -9.57 11.50
N ARG A 81 -11.73 -10.47 11.71
CA ARG A 81 -11.51 -11.18 12.98
C ARG A 81 -10.58 -10.45 13.95
N ALA A 82 -9.81 -9.49 13.46
CA ALA A 82 -8.87 -8.70 14.23
C ALA A 82 -9.46 -7.34 14.61
N ASP A 83 -8.93 -6.72 15.68
CA ASP A 83 -9.37 -5.40 16.16
C ASP A 83 -8.61 -4.26 15.46
N TYR A 84 -8.73 -4.19 14.13
CA TYR A 84 -8.17 -3.09 13.35
C TYR A 84 -9.07 -1.86 13.38
N SER A 85 -8.46 -0.68 13.44
CA SER A 85 -9.18 0.60 13.35
C SER A 85 -9.26 1.12 11.92
N VAL A 86 -8.29 0.78 11.07
CA VAL A 86 -8.21 1.22 9.67
C VAL A 86 -7.28 0.28 8.88
N LEU A 87 -7.58 0.10 7.59
CA LEU A 87 -6.69 -0.54 6.62
C LEU A 87 -6.08 0.54 5.73
N ILE A 88 -4.75 0.51 5.59
CA ILE A 88 -4.04 1.30 4.58
C ILE A 88 -3.64 0.36 3.46
N VAL A 89 -4.08 0.63 2.23
CA VAL A 89 -3.93 -0.27 1.08
C VAL A 89 -3.08 0.38 0.02
N ARG A 90 -1.89 -0.18 -0.19
CA ARG A 90 -0.95 0.26 -1.24
C ARG A 90 -1.20 -0.45 -2.56
N ASP A 91 -1.35 -1.77 -2.52
CA ASP A 91 -1.49 -2.57 -3.73
C ASP A 91 -2.95 -2.78 -4.10
N TYR A 92 -3.31 -2.30 -5.30
CA TYR A 92 -4.68 -2.38 -5.81
C TYR A 92 -5.22 -3.81 -5.86
N PHE A 93 -4.38 -4.81 -6.15
CA PHE A 93 -4.80 -6.22 -6.18
C PHE A 93 -5.10 -6.80 -4.80
N PHE A 94 -4.59 -6.22 -3.72
CA PHE A 94 -5.04 -6.55 -2.36
C PHE A 94 -6.35 -5.85 -1.99
N GLY A 95 -6.59 -4.66 -2.54
CA GLY A 95 -7.77 -3.86 -2.25
C GLY A 95 -9.01 -4.18 -3.08
N ALA A 96 -8.85 -4.78 -4.26
CA ALA A 96 -9.90 -4.87 -5.28
C ALA A 96 -11.17 -5.64 -4.85
N TYR A 97 -11.02 -6.62 -3.94
CA TYR A 97 -12.11 -7.49 -3.49
C TYR A 97 -12.25 -7.53 -1.97
N LEU A 98 -11.81 -6.49 -1.27
CA LEU A 98 -11.97 -6.40 0.19
C LEU A 98 -13.45 -6.22 0.57
N ASN A 99 -13.89 -7.02 1.53
CA ASN A 99 -15.19 -6.91 2.18
C ASN A 99 -14.97 -6.82 3.70
N VAL A 100 -14.75 -5.61 4.18
CA VAL A 100 -14.33 -5.34 5.57
C VAL A 100 -15.25 -4.31 6.24
N LYS A 101 -15.37 -4.41 7.56
CA LYS A 101 -16.23 -3.50 8.37
C LYS A 101 -15.55 -2.17 8.74
N VAL A 102 -14.24 -2.09 8.52
CA VAL A 102 -13.36 -1.01 8.95
C VAL A 102 -13.01 -0.11 7.77
N PRO A 103 -12.73 1.19 8.00
CA PRO A 103 -12.42 2.12 6.93
C PRO A 103 -11.14 1.72 6.18
N ILE A 104 -11.14 1.99 4.87
CA ILE A 104 -10.04 1.72 3.96
C ILE A 104 -9.47 3.04 3.46
N ILE A 105 -8.15 3.21 3.55
CA ILE A 105 -7.42 4.31 2.94
C ILE A 105 -6.54 3.73 1.85
N TYR A 106 -6.82 4.10 0.60
CA TYR A 106 -5.95 3.76 -0.53
C TYR A 106 -4.81 4.76 -0.62
N ILE A 107 -3.58 4.25 -0.76
CA ILE A 107 -2.40 5.07 -1.02
C ILE A 107 -1.71 4.56 -2.28
N GLY A 108 -1.22 5.49 -3.09
CA GLY A 108 -0.42 5.20 -4.26
C GLY A 108 0.67 6.24 -4.36
N ASP A 109 1.90 5.79 -4.60
CA ASP A 109 2.98 6.67 -4.99
C ASP A 109 3.15 6.51 -6.50
N THR A 110 2.95 7.61 -7.23
CA THR A 110 3.13 7.66 -8.68
C THR A 110 4.12 8.76 -8.99
N THR A 111 5.03 8.49 -9.92
CA THR A 111 5.87 9.54 -10.49
C THR A 111 5.09 10.30 -11.55
N PHE A 112 5.56 11.50 -11.89
CA PHE A 112 4.97 12.28 -12.97
C PHE A 112 4.95 11.48 -14.28
N ASN A 113 6.05 10.78 -14.58
CA ASN A 113 6.18 9.97 -15.80
C ASN A 113 5.13 8.84 -15.91
N LEU A 114 4.70 8.26 -14.79
CA LEU A 114 3.66 7.22 -14.79
C LEU A 114 2.25 7.79 -15.01
N PHE A 115 2.04 9.09 -14.79
CA PHE A 115 0.71 9.69 -14.80
C PHE A 115 0.48 10.73 -15.91
N LYS A 116 1.54 11.21 -16.58
CA LYS A 116 1.48 12.29 -17.57
C LYS A 116 0.52 12.03 -18.73
N GLU A 117 0.42 10.78 -19.21
CA GLU A 117 -0.51 10.40 -20.29
C GLU A 117 -1.98 10.59 -19.86
N ASN A 118 -2.31 10.23 -18.61
CA ASN A 118 -3.65 10.42 -18.05
C ASN A 118 -4.01 11.91 -17.91
N LEU A 119 -3.01 12.76 -17.64
CA LEU A 119 -3.16 14.22 -17.59
C LEU A 119 -3.18 14.87 -18.98
N ARG A 120 -2.97 14.11 -20.06
CA ARG A 120 -2.83 14.61 -21.44
C ARG A 120 -1.75 15.68 -21.57
N ILE A 121 -0.70 15.59 -20.75
CA ILE A 121 0.44 16.50 -20.84
C ILE A 121 1.36 15.98 -21.94
N THR A 122 1.47 16.74 -23.02
CA THR A 122 2.31 16.43 -24.19
C THR A 122 3.52 17.36 -24.32
N SER A 123 3.70 18.30 -23.37
CA SER A 123 4.79 19.27 -23.39
C SER A 123 6.09 18.64 -22.91
N THR A 124 7.04 18.47 -23.83
CA THR A 124 8.40 18.02 -23.53
C THR A 124 9.17 18.98 -22.61
N GLU A 125 8.86 20.27 -22.66
CA GLU A 125 9.43 21.27 -21.76
C GLU A 125 8.97 21.04 -20.31
N PHE A 126 7.67 20.80 -20.12
CA PHE A 126 7.13 20.50 -18.79
C PHE A 126 7.67 19.18 -18.23
N GLU A 127 7.79 18.16 -19.08
CA GLU A 127 8.42 16.88 -18.70
C GLU A 127 9.86 17.09 -18.22
N SER A 128 10.64 17.90 -18.95
CA SER A 128 12.03 18.20 -18.56
C SER A 128 12.12 18.92 -17.21
N VAL A 129 11.21 19.85 -16.93
CA VAL A 129 11.12 20.53 -15.63
C VAL A 129 10.76 19.54 -14.52
N ALA A 130 9.74 18.70 -14.73
CA ALA A 130 9.32 17.69 -13.76
C ALA A 130 10.44 16.68 -13.46
N ASP A 131 11.10 16.15 -14.49
CA ASP A 131 12.23 15.23 -14.34
C ASP A 131 13.41 15.89 -13.59
N SER A 132 13.65 17.19 -13.81
CA SER A 132 14.70 17.93 -13.11
C SER A 132 14.41 18.10 -11.61
N LEU A 133 13.13 18.18 -11.22
CA LEU A 133 12.68 18.25 -9.83
C LEU A 133 12.73 16.87 -9.14
N GLU A 134 12.46 15.79 -9.88
CA GLU A 134 12.51 14.41 -9.36
C GLU A 134 13.94 13.86 -9.23
N LYS A 135 14.91 14.40 -9.98
CA LYS A 135 16.34 14.13 -9.79
C LYS A 135 16.77 14.63 -8.41
N LYS A 136 16.81 13.71 -7.44
CA LYS A 136 17.17 13.97 -6.05
C LYS A 136 18.51 14.72 -5.91
N ARG A 137 18.45 15.73 -5.03
CA ARG A 137 19.54 16.16 -4.15
C ARG A 137 20.04 15.02 -3.26
#